data_AF-A0A8C9SN97-F1
#
_entry.id   AF-A0A8C9SN97-F1
#
_cell.length_a   1.000
_cell.length_b   1.000
_cell.length_c   1.000
_cell.angle_alpha   90.00
_cell.angle_beta   90.00
_cell.angle_gamma   90.00
#
_symmetry.space_group_name_H-M   'P 1'
#
loop_
_entity.id
_entity.type
_entity.pdbx_description
1 polymer ?
#
loop_
_entity_poly.entity_id
_entity_poly.type
_entity_poly.pdbx_seq_one_letter_code
_entity_poly.pdbx_strand_id
1 'polypeptide(L)'
;MDSVKSFSALSSSALFTWGANSHGQLGHAYAEDVYEPRVARCELPAGGLRALCGGGGHSALITEAGQLLVCGQNHRGQLGLGHTSEVTTFRLCFSLGQRSVRQVSCGWDFTLILTDGGQVLACGSNTYGQLGLPQVPGHTAEPLPLQALKEHVLCVAAGLRHALAVTCLGGVYQWGKGLSSQAKRALSPQAIPEHLTSKEPCLVPGLDDVTPQRVVAGAAHCVCLTTGGDVFLWGSNKQGQLGTTRSFVAWPALLDRTLMGGESVTDVWSGWAHLVAKTESGRVFSWGRSDYGQLGRAVSASQSLRVPSGDSVTVDSGLVACIPVQVEALAGAAQIACGSEHNLAIVGDRLLSWGWNEHGMCGDGSCADVPHPTPIAVLQDARPVLIGCGAGHSMALCTTTVFGPTRTAEGASGGRGDMVGTTPLPSRLTPPTSGTSCSTAQDTG
;
A
#
# COMPACT_ATOMS: atom_id res chain seq x y z
N MET A 1 -46.27 20.85 16.99
CA MET A 1 -45.79 20.63 15.60
C MET A 1 -44.33 21.00 15.60
N ASP A 2 -43.48 20.02 15.89
CA ASP A 2 -42.03 20.17 15.95
C ASP A 2 -41.48 20.33 14.53
N SER A 3 -40.98 21.53 14.23
CA SER A 3 -40.27 21.77 12.98
C SER A 3 -38.86 21.23 13.10
N VAL A 4 -38.66 19.99 12.63
CA VAL A 4 -37.32 19.41 12.43
C VAL A 4 -36.56 20.28 11.42
N LYS A 5 -35.58 21.04 11.90
CA LYS A 5 -34.64 21.77 11.03
C LYS A 5 -33.72 20.75 10.37
N SER A 6 -33.88 20.56 9.05
CA SER A 6 -32.94 19.80 8.24
C SER A 6 -31.63 20.57 8.14
N PHE A 7 -30.55 19.99 8.68
CA PHE A 7 -29.19 20.48 8.51
C PHE A 7 -28.61 19.85 7.23
N SER A 8 -28.23 20.65 6.24
CA SER A 8 -27.37 20.19 5.16
C SER A 8 -25.91 20.31 5.60
N ALA A 9 -25.33 19.21 6.09
CA ALA A 9 -23.89 19.15 6.32
C ALA A 9 -23.17 19.20 4.97
N LEU A 10 -22.24 20.16 4.80
CA LEU A 10 -21.32 20.16 3.68
C LEU A 10 -20.11 19.32 4.12
N SER A 11 -19.97 18.14 3.53
CA SER A 11 -18.79 17.29 3.72
C SER A 11 -17.72 17.68 2.70
N SER A 12 -16.56 18.12 3.16
CA SER A 12 -15.38 18.31 2.30
C SER A 12 -14.43 17.12 2.42
N SER A 13 -13.97 16.59 1.30
CA SER A 13 -12.96 15.52 1.26
C SER A 13 -11.59 16.11 0.91
N ALA A 14 -10.54 15.66 1.59
CA ALA A 14 -9.16 16.05 1.32
C ALA A 14 -8.24 14.84 1.31
N LEU A 15 -7.33 14.78 0.33
CA LEU A 15 -6.27 13.79 0.26
C LEU A 15 -5.06 14.30 1.06
N PHE A 16 -4.68 13.58 2.10
CA PHE A 16 -3.48 13.81 2.88
C PHE A 16 -2.38 12.86 2.43
N THR A 17 -1.15 13.37 2.28
CA THR A 17 0.04 12.58 1.91
C THR A 17 1.25 13.02 2.75
N TRP A 18 2.03 12.04 3.20
CA TRP A 18 3.21 12.23 4.06
C TRP A 18 4.22 11.07 3.91
N GLY A 19 5.41 11.23 4.47
CA GLY A 19 6.54 10.32 4.36
C GLY A 19 7.62 10.81 3.38
N ALA A 20 8.35 9.86 2.81
CA ALA A 20 9.41 10.11 1.83
C ALA A 20 8.86 10.78 0.56
N ASN A 21 9.57 11.78 0.06
CA ASN A 21 9.13 12.60 -1.08
C ASN A 21 10.26 13.00 -2.02
N SER A 22 11.41 12.33 -2.00
CA SER A 22 12.59 12.70 -2.81
C SER A 22 12.34 12.72 -4.33
N HIS A 23 11.22 12.16 -4.81
CA HIS A 23 10.80 12.15 -6.21
C HIS A 23 9.48 12.89 -6.46
N GLY A 24 8.92 13.58 -5.46
CA GLY A 24 7.61 14.23 -5.57
C GLY A 24 6.41 13.28 -5.50
N GLN A 25 6.60 12.07 -4.96
CA GLN A 25 5.54 11.05 -4.83
C GLN A 25 4.38 11.48 -3.94
N LEU A 26 4.54 12.52 -3.11
CA LEU A 26 3.44 13.03 -2.29
C LEU A 26 2.50 13.99 -3.05
N GLY A 27 2.88 14.46 -4.23
CA GLY A 27 2.04 15.35 -5.04
C GLY A 27 1.96 16.80 -4.55
N HIS A 28 2.97 17.27 -3.80
CA HIS A 28 2.98 18.62 -3.20
C HIS A 28 3.60 19.74 -4.07
N ALA A 29 3.99 19.43 -5.31
CA ALA A 29 4.76 20.29 -6.21
C ALA A 29 6.22 20.56 -5.81
N TYR A 30 6.73 19.85 -4.80
CA TYR A 30 8.13 19.85 -4.36
C TYR A 30 8.54 18.43 -3.93
N ALA A 31 9.84 18.21 -3.73
CA ALA A 31 10.44 16.89 -3.49
C ALA A 31 11.21 16.81 -2.15
N GLU A 32 10.54 17.17 -1.05
CA GLU A 32 11.07 17.14 0.31
C GLU A 32 10.15 16.32 1.21
N ASP A 33 10.73 15.50 2.09
CA ASP A 33 10.01 14.61 3.00
C ASP A 33 9.05 15.40 3.90
N VAL A 34 7.94 14.75 4.25
CA VAL A 34 6.86 15.37 5.02
C VAL A 34 6.54 14.48 6.21
N TYR A 35 6.83 14.95 7.42
CA TYR A 35 6.76 14.12 8.64
C TYR A 35 5.36 14.10 9.30
N GLU A 36 4.44 14.94 8.86
CA GLU A 36 3.05 15.00 9.33
C GLU A 36 2.10 15.05 8.12
N PRO A 37 0.88 14.48 8.19
CA PRO A 37 -0.08 14.52 7.10
C PRO A 37 -0.32 15.94 6.57
N ARG A 38 -0.11 16.14 5.26
CA ARG A 38 -0.41 17.39 4.56
C ARG A 38 -1.37 17.18 3.42
N VAL A 39 -2.25 18.14 3.18
CA VAL A 39 -3.18 18.11 2.04
C VAL A 39 -2.38 18.18 0.74
N ALA A 40 -2.51 17.15 -0.10
CA ALA A 40 -1.88 17.10 -1.41
C ALA A 40 -2.45 18.17 -2.34
N ARG A 41 -1.61 18.72 -3.22
CA ARG A 41 -2.03 19.67 -4.26
C ARG A 41 -2.64 18.89 -5.43
N CYS A 42 -3.88 18.45 -5.23
CA CYS A 42 -4.65 17.71 -6.23
C CYS A 42 -6.06 18.27 -6.30
N GLU A 43 -6.48 18.69 -7.50
CA GLU A 43 -7.90 18.89 -7.78
C GLU A 43 -8.54 17.52 -7.92
N LEU A 44 -9.18 17.06 -6.85
CA LEU A 44 -9.90 15.80 -6.87
C LEU A 44 -11.07 15.91 -7.86
N PRO A 45 -11.18 15.01 -8.85
CA PRO A 45 -12.30 15.02 -9.79
C PRO A 45 -13.64 14.90 -9.05
N ALA A 46 -14.68 15.54 -9.60
CA ALA A 46 -16.03 15.46 -9.08
C ALA A 46 -16.47 13.98 -9.02
N GLY A 47 -16.56 13.42 -7.81
CA GLY A 47 -16.87 12.00 -7.58
C GLY A 47 -16.00 11.33 -6.50
N GLY A 48 -14.82 11.88 -6.21
CA GLY A 48 -13.93 11.32 -5.17
C GLY A 48 -12.99 10.22 -5.68
N LEU A 49 -12.30 9.58 -4.74
CA LEU A 49 -11.33 8.51 -4.99
C LEU A 49 -11.89 7.18 -4.50
N ARG A 50 -11.55 6.09 -5.19
CA ARG A 50 -11.87 4.70 -4.81
C ARG A 50 -10.66 3.89 -4.35
N ALA A 51 -9.44 4.30 -4.72
CA ALA A 51 -8.22 3.60 -4.34
C ALA A 51 -6.99 4.51 -4.30
N LEU A 52 -6.09 4.23 -3.36
CA LEU A 52 -4.80 4.88 -3.18
C LEU A 52 -3.72 3.79 -3.19
N CYS A 53 -2.69 3.92 -4.02
CA CYS A 53 -1.60 2.95 -4.12
C CYS A 53 -0.28 3.67 -4.41
N GLY A 54 0.84 3.20 -3.86
CA GLY A 54 2.15 3.72 -4.16
C GLY A 54 3.16 2.62 -4.43
N GLY A 55 4.19 2.95 -5.20
CA GLY A 55 5.35 2.10 -5.46
C GLY A 55 6.58 2.58 -4.68
N GLY A 56 7.77 2.28 -5.22
CA GLY A 56 9.04 2.69 -4.62
C GLY A 56 9.18 4.21 -4.43
N GLY A 57 8.93 4.95 -5.51
CA GLY A 57 9.02 6.41 -5.54
C GLY A 57 7.89 7.09 -6.30
N HIS A 58 6.74 6.43 -6.50
CA HIS A 58 5.60 7.00 -7.22
C HIS A 58 4.28 6.62 -6.57
N SER A 59 3.23 7.36 -6.93
CA SER A 59 1.88 7.22 -6.39
C SER A 59 0.85 7.15 -7.51
N ALA A 60 -0.21 6.42 -7.26
CA ALA A 60 -1.34 6.20 -8.15
C ALA A 60 -2.66 6.33 -7.37
N LEU A 61 -3.59 7.11 -7.91
CA LEU A 61 -4.94 7.29 -7.39
C LEU A 61 -5.94 6.83 -8.45
N ILE A 62 -6.99 6.16 -8.02
CA ILE A 62 -8.11 5.81 -8.88
C ILE A 62 -9.33 6.61 -8.43
N THR A 63 -9.96 7.31 -9.34
CA THR A 63 -11.22 8.03 -9.11
C THR A 63 -12.42 7.07 -9.14
N GLU A 64 -13.56 7.48 -8.59
CA GLU A 64 -14.81 6.71 -8.75
C GLU A 64 -15.22 6.52 -10.22
N ALA A 65 -14.83 7.44 -11.10
CA ALA A 65 -15.06 7.33 -12.55
C ALA A 65 -14.06 6.40 -13.26
N GLY A 66 -13.16 5.74 -12.53
CA GLY A 66 -12.16 4.83 -13.10
C GLY A 66 -10.97 5.52 -13.78
N GLN A 67 -10.79 6.81 -13.60
CA GLN A 67 -9.62 7.55 -14.08
C GLN A 67 -8.41 7.33 -13.17
N LEU A 68 -7.21 7.23 -13.77
CA LEU A 68 -5.93 7.06 -13.08
C LEU A 68 -5.17 8.39 -12.98
N LEU A 69 -4.87 8.85 -11.77
CA LEU A 69 -3.95 9.96 -11.52
C LEU A 69 -2.64 9.44 -10.94
N VAL A 70 -1.51 10.02 -11.36
CA VAL A 70 -0.17 9.57 -10.98
C VAL A 70 0.78 10.74 -10.68
N CYS A 71 1.74 10.52 -9.79
CA CYS A 71 2.86 11.43 -9.56
C CYS A 71 4.08 10.69 -9.00
N GLY A 72 5.22 11.37 -8.95
CA GLY A 72 6.47 10.89 -8.41
C GLY A 72 7.54 10.61 -9.45
N GLN A 73 8.39 9.64 -9.12
CA GLN A 73 9.50 9.14 -9.91
C GLN A 73 9.00 8.58 -11.24
N ASN A 74 9.67 8.94 -12.34
CA ASN A 74 9.26 8.51 -13.67
C ASN A 74 10.42 8.19 -14.62
N HIS A 75 11.66 8.08 -14.14
CA HIS A 75 12.82 7.85 -15.02
C HIS A 75 12.80 6.47 -15.75
N ARG A 76 11.88 5.56 -15.40
CA ARG A 76 11.59 4.33 -16.15
C ARG A 76 10.24 4.36 -16.85
N GLY A 77 9.49 5.47 -16.81
CA GLY A 77 8.16 5.55 -17.38
C GLY A 77 7.06 4.91 -16.52
N GLN A 78 7.33 4.67 -15.23
CA GLN A 78 6.40 3.98 -14.32
C GLN A 78 5.09 4.74 -14.06
N LEU A 79 5.02 6.04 -14.44
CA LEU A 79 3.78 6.80 -14.38
C LEU A 79 2.86 6.54 -15.58
N GLY A 80 3.36 5.96 -16.69
CA GLY A 80 2.54 5.70 -17.86
C GLY A 80 2.07 6.97 -18.61
N LEU A 81 2.86 8.04 -18.57
CA LEU A 81 2.50 9.36 -19.13
C LEU A 81 3.07 9.62 -20.54
N GLY A 82 3.71 8.63 -21.16
CA GLY A 82 4.35 8.78 -22.47
C GLY A 82 5.72 9.50 -22.45
N HIS A 83 6.21 9.86 -21.27
CA HIS A 83 7.53 10.45 -21.06
C HIS A 83 8.19 9.90 -19.78
N THR A 84 9.47 10.20 -19.57
CA THR A 84 10.27 9.73 -18.42
C THR A 84 10.68 10.82 -17.41
N SER A 85 10.21 12.05 -17.61
CA SER A 85 10.38 13.13 -16.63
C SER A 85 9.53 12.90 -15.38
N GLU A 86 10.12 13.11 -14.20
CA GLU A 86 9.44 13.06 -12.90
C GLU A 86 8.32 14.11 -12.80
N VAL A 87 7.30 13.83 -12.00
CA VAL A 87 6.10 14.68 -11.90
C VAL A 87 5.73 14.88 -10.44
N THR A 88 5.87 16.08 -9.91
CA THR A 88 5.68 16.37 -8.47
C THR A 88 4.24 16.71 -8.06
N THR A 89 3.27 16.58 -8.98
CA THR A 89 1.83 16.85 -8.77
C THR A 89 1.02 15.73 -9.42
N PHE A 90 -0.14 15.39 -8.87
CA PHE A 90 -1.00 14.36 -9.48
C PHE A 90 -1.46 14.79 -10.87
N ARG A 91 -1.21 13.94 -11.88
CA ARG A 91 -1.60 14.14 -13.28
C ARG A 91 -2.44 12.99 -13.78
N LEU A 92 -3.44 13.31 -14.60
CA LEU A 92 -4.27 12.32 -15.26
C LEU A 92 -3.45 11.55 -16.30
N CYS A 93 -3.50 10.21 -16.25
CA CYS A 93 -2.88 9.32 -17.22
C CYS A 93 -3.77 9.17 -18.47
N PHE A 94 -3.57 10.04 -19.47
CA PHE A 94 -4.38 10.04 -20.70
C PHE A 94 -4.10 8.85 -21.62
N SER A 95 -2.93 8.19 -21.50
CA SER A 95 -2.55 7.05 -22.34
C SER A 95 -3.47 5.83 -22.21
N LEU A 96 -4.33 5.80 -21.18
CA LEU A 96 -5.35 4.77 -21.02
C LEU A 96 -6.58 4.96 -21.93
N GLY A 97 -6.74 6.13 -22.55
CA GLY A 97 -7.90 6.42 -23.41
C GLY A 97 -9.21 6.34 -22.62
N GLN A 98 -10.19 5.60 -23.14
CA GLN A 98 -11.53 5.42 -22.52
C GLN A 98 -11.62 4.23 -21.55
N ARG A 99 -10.49 3.60 -21.20
CA ARG A 99 -10.49 2.43 -20.32
C ARG A 99 -10.67 2.86 -18.86
N SER A 100 -11.70 2.32 -18.21
CA SER A 100 -11.91 2.46 -16.77
C SER A 100 -10.99 1.52 -16.00
N VAL A 101 -10.30 2.07 -15.00
CA VAL A 101 -9.34 1.35 -14.16
C VAL A 101 -10.03 0.82 -12.90
N ARG A 102 -9.89 -0.48 -12.69
CA ARG A 102 -10.41 -1.21 -11.53
C ARG A 102 -9.43 -1.24 -10.37
N GLN A 103 -8.18 -1.56 -10.68
CA GLN A 103 -7.11 -1.75 -9.70
C GLN A 103 -5.78 -1.30 -10.30
N VAL A 104 -4.92 -0.71 -9.46
CA VAL A 104 -3.52 -0.46 -9.77
C VAL A 104 -2.67 -1.15 -8.72
N SER A 105 -1.55 -1.72 -9.15
CA SER A 105 -0.53 -2.23 -8.25
C SER A 105 0.83 -1.71 -8.68
N CYS A 106 1.46 -0.95 -7.80
CA CYS A 106 2.74 -0.31 -8.04
C CYS A 106 3.86 -1.15 -7.41
N GLY A 107 4.82 -1.58 -8.23
CA GLY A 107 6.05 -2.19 -7.75
C GLY A 107 7.10 -1.13 -7.41
N TRP A 108 8.39 -1.52 -7.39
CA TRP A 108 9.46 -0.55 -7.12
C TRP A 108 9.54 0.55 -8.18
N ASP A 109 9.68 0.13 -9.44
CA ASP A 109 9.95 0.97 -10.60
C ASP A 109 9.03 0.65 -11.80
N PHE A 110 7.87 0.04 -11.54
CA PHE A 110 6.87 -0.33 -12.55
C PHE A 110 5.44 -0.33 -11.98
N THR A 111 4.46 -0.29 -12.88
CA THR A 111 3.04 -0.21 -12.54
C THR A 111 2.24 -1.22 -13.36
N LEU A 112 1.36 -1.96 -12.67
CA LEU A 112 0.34 -2.79 -13.29
C LEU A 112 -1.02 -2.10 -13.16
N ILE A 113 -1.76 -2.07 -14.26
CA ILE A 113 -3.05 -1.39 -14.37
C ILE A 113 -4.08 -2.42 -14.83
N LEU A 114 -5.01 -2.78 -13.96
CA LEU A 114 -6.11 -3.67 -14.26
C LEU A 114 -7.36 -2.84 -14.57
N THR A 115 -7.92 -3.04 -15.76
CA THR A 115 -9.16 -2.39 -16.21
C THR A 115 -10.40 -3.12 -15.70
N ASP A 116 -11.57 -2.46 -15.70
CA ASP A 116 -12.85 -3.12 -15.37
C ASP A 116 -13.22 -4.23 -16.37
N GLY A 117 -12.67 -4.17 -17.59
CA GLY A 117 -12.79 -5.23 -18.61
C GLY A 117 -11.87 -6.44 -18.37
N GLY A 118 -11.06 -6.43 -17.30
CA GLY A 118 -10.15 -7.52 -16.93
C GLY A 118 -8.87 -7.58 -17.75
N GLN A 119 -8.60 -6.59 -18.60
CA GLN A 119 -7.32 -6.44 -19.28
C GLN A 119 -6.29 -5.83 -18.34
N VAL A 120 -5.08 -6.40 -18.35
CA VAL A 120 -3.90 -5.86 -17.65
C VAL A 120 -3.04 -5.06 -18.64
N LEU A 121 -2.67 -3.84 -18.24
CA LEU A 121 -1.64 -3.04 -18.88
C LEU A 121 -0.47 -2.86 -17.93
N ALA A 122 0.73 -2.64 -18.47
CA ALA A 122 1.93 -2.41 -17.68
C ALA A 122 2.79 -1.28 -18.27
N CYS A 123 3.41 -0.50 -17.39
CA CYS A 123 4.42 0.52 -17.74
C CYS A 123 5.53 0.56 -16.68
N GLY A 124 6.64 1.22 -17.02
CA GLY A 124 7.82 1.31 -16.17
C GLY A 124 8.96 0.38 -16.60
N SER A 125 9.76 -0.03 -15.62
CA SER A 125 10.93 -0.88 -15.78
C SER A 125 10.56 -2.31 -16.19
N ASN A 126 11.30 -2.86 -17.15
CA ASN A 126 11.23 -4.25 -17.60
C ASN A 126 12.59 -4.96 -17.52
N THR A 127 13.57 -4.39 -16.82
CA THR A 127 14.94 -4.95 -16.69
C THR A 127 14.93 -6.40 -16.15
N TYR A 128 13.95 -6.74 -15.32
CA TYR A 128 13.75 -8.07 -14.76
C TYR A 128 12.61 -8.84 -15.44
N GLY A 129 12.00 -8.31 -16.50
CA GLY A 129 10.80 -8.87 -17.12
C GLY A 129 9.53 -8.61 -16.30
N GLN A 130 9.55 -7.68 -15.35
CA GLN A 130 8.45 -7.46 -14.40
C GLN A 130 7.19 -6.85 -15.04
N LEU A 131 7.25 -6.36 -16.28
CA LEU A 131 6.06 -5.97 -17.03
C LEU A 131 5.34 -7.15 -17.67
N GLY A 132 6.00 -8.31 -17.80
CA GLY A 132 5.44 -9.47 -18.52
C GLY A 132 5.50 -9.34 -20.05
N LEU A 133 6.20 -8.32 -20.55
CA LEU A 133 6.28 -7.93 -21.96
C LEU A 133 7.70 -8.13 -22.48
N PRO A 134 8.13 -9.32 -22.90
CA PRO A 134 9.52 -9.58 -23.27
C PRO A 134 9.97 -8.80 -24.50
N GLN A 135 9.04 -8.34 -25.33
CA GLN A 135 9.29 -7.47 -26.48
C GLN A 135 9.71 -6.05 -26.08
N VAL A 136 9.50 -5.62 -24.83
CA VAL A 136 9.86 -4.29 -24.34
C VAL A 136 11.29 -4.31 -23.78
N PRO A 137 12.28 -3.71 -24.47
CA PRO A 137 13.64 -3.67 -23.95
C PRO A 137 13.75 -2.61 -22.84
N GLY A 138 14.12 -3.04 -21.64
CA GLY A 138 14.51 -2.14 -20.55
C GLY A 138 13.34 -1.44 -19.84
N HIS A 139 12.53 -0.63 -20.52
CA HIS A 139 11.37 0.07 -19.94
C HIS A 139 10.39 0.61 -21.00
N THR A 140 9.19 1.02 -20.58
CA THR A 140 8.21 1.76 -21.42
C THR A 140 7.51 2.84 -20.60
N ALA A 141 7.32 4.02 -21.20
CA ALA A 141 6.54 5.12 -20.61
C ALA A 141 5.07 5.13 -21.03
N GLU A 142 4.70 4.29 -21.99
CA GLU A 142 3.31 4.07 -22.38
C GLU A 142 2.79 2.79 -21.72
N PRO A 143 1.57 2.77 -21.15
CA PRO A 143 0.91 1.56 -20.70
C PRO A 143 0.63 0.61 -21.88
N LEU A 144 1.28 -0.54 -21.89
CA LEU A 144 1.14 -1.54 -22.94
C LEU A 144 0.31 -2.73 -22.45
N PRO A 145 -0.60 -3.27 -23.28
CA PRO A 145 -1.44 -4.41 -22.89
C PRO A 145 -0.62 -5.71 -22.78
N LEU A 146 -0.85 -6.45 -21.70
CA LEU A 146 -0.25 -7.75 -21.44
C LEU A 146 -1.04 -8.87 -22.12
N GLN A 147 -0.82 -9.05 -23.43
CA GLN A 147 -1.59 -9.99 -24.28
C GLN A 147 -1.40 -11.47 -23.93
N ALA A 148 -0.34 -11.82 -23.18
CA ALA A 148 -0.09 -13.19 -22.75
C ALA A 148 -1.18 -13.73 -21.80
N LEU A 149 -1.82 -12.84 -21.03
CA LEU A 149 -3.00 -13.19 -20.22
C LEU A 149 -4.25 -13.10 -21.10
N LYS A 150 -4.72 -14.27 -21.56
CA LYS A 150 -5.88 -14.39 -22.46
C LYS A 150 -7.22 -14.30 -21.74
N GLU A 151 -7.22 -14.62 -20.46
CA GLU A 151 -8.42 -14.68 -19.61
C GLU A 151 -8.64 -13.36 -18.88
N HIS A 152 -9.88 -13.15 -18.44
CA HIS A 152 -10.22 -11.98 -17.63
C HIS A 152 -9.49 -12.05 -16.28
N VAL A 153 -8.67 -11.04 -15.98
CA VAL A 153 -7.92 -10.97 -14.72
C VAL A 153 -8.80 -10.36 -13.64
N LEU A 154 -8.86 -11.02 -12.48
CA LEU A 154 -9.66 -10.58 -11.33
C LEU A 154 -8.85 -9.67 -10.39
N CYS A 155 -7.56 -9.96 -10.21
CA CYS A 155 -6.67 -9.22 -9.33
C CYS A 155 -5.21 -9.33 -9.80
N VAL A 156 -4.46 -8.25 -9.59
CA VAL A 156 -3.01 -8.17 -9.86
C VAL A 156 -2.25 -7.78 -8.59
N ALA A 157 -0.99 -8.18 -8.48
CA ALA A 157 -0.08 -7.69 -7.45
C ALA A 157 1.32 -7.47 -8.01
N ALA A 158 1.94 -6.36 -7.63
CA ALA A 158 3.30 -6.00 -7.98
C ALA A 158 4.18 -6.09 -6.72
N GLY A 159 5.19 -6.97 -6.77
CA GLY A 159 6.25 -6.99 -5.78
C GLY A 159 7.39 -6.05 -6.17
N LEU A 160 8.57 -6.22 -5.56
CA LEU A 160 9.71 -5.35 -5.85
C LEU A 160 10.12 -5.38 -7.34
N ARG A 161 10.22 -6.59 -7.92
CA ARG A 161 10.70 -6.84 -9.30
C ARG A 161 10.02 -8.05 -9.95
N HIS A 162 8.82 -8.38 -9.51
CA HIS A 162 8.00 -9.48 -10.00
C HIS A 162 6.53 -9.12 -9.85
N ALA A 163 5.67 -9.86 -10.50
CA ALA A 163 4.24 -9.60 -10.54
C ALA A 163 3.44 -10.89 -10.51
N LEU A 164 2.20 -10.76 -10.04
CA LEU A 164 1.22 -11.83 -9.94
C LEU A 164 -0.11 -11.39 -10.57
N ALA A 165 -0.85 -12.36 -11.09
CA ALA A 165 -2.25 -12.18 -11.47
C ALA A 165 -3.06 -13.42 -11.13
N VAL A 166 -4.35 -13.23 -10.85
CA VAL A 166 -5.34 -14.30 -10.78
C VAL A 166 -6.43 -14.07 -11.82
N THR A 167 -6.78 -15.10 -12.58
CA THR A 167 -7.79 -15.05 -13.65
C THR A 167 -9.15 -15.56 -13.20
N CYS A 168 -10.19 -15.29 -13.98
CA CYS A 168 -11.56 -15.75 -13.71
C CYS A 168 -11.74 -17.27 -13.80
N LEU A 169 -10.81 -17.99 -14.45
CA LEU A 169 -10.80 -19.45 -14.49
C LEU A 169 -9.98 -20.07 -13.36
N GLY A 170 -9.50 -19.27 -12.41
CA GLY A 170 -8.73 -19.73 -11.25
C GLY A 170 -7.22 -19.85 -11.49
N GLY A 171 -6.72 -19.49 -12.67
CA GLY A 171 -5.29 -19.51 -12.96
C GLY A 171 -4.53 -18.44 -12.19
N VAL A 172 -3.47 -18.83 -11.46
CA VAL A 172 -2.54 -17.91 -10.81
C VAL A 172 -1.27 -17.84 -11.63
N TYR A 173 -0.92 -16.64 -12.09
CA TYR A 173 0.25 -16.39 -12.92
C TYR A 173 1.29 -15.59 -12.16
N GLN A 174 2.56 -15.89 -12.42
CA GLN A 174 3.71 -15.13 -11.94
C GLN A 174 4.65 -14.79 -13.10
N TRP A 175 5.26 -13.61 -13.05
CA TRP A 175 6.35 -13.23 -13.94
C TRP A 175 7.31 -12.24 -13.31
N GLY A 176 8.45 -12.04 -13.96
CA GLY A 176 9.53 -11.19 -13.49
C GLY A 176 10.54 -11.95 -12.62
N LYS A 177 11.82 -11.62 -12.80
CA LYS A 177 12.96 -12.33 -12.22
C LYS A 177 13.31 -11.89 -10.79
N GLY A 178 12.41 -11.21 -10.09
CA GLY A 178 12.65 -10.67 -8.74
C GLY A 178 13.04 -11.71 -7.69
N LEU A 179 12.57 -12.95 -7.85
CA LEU A 179 12.86 -14.07 -6.92
C LEU A 179 14.00 -14.98 -7.41
N SER A 180 14.45 -14.82 -8.66
CA SER A 180 15.35 -15.77 -9.34
C SER A 180 16.68 -15.96 -8.62
N SER A 181 17.26 -14.89 -8.07
CA SER A 181 18.55 -14.95 -7.37
C SER A 181 18.45 -15.69 -6.03
N GLN A 182 17.37 -15.46 -5.30
CA GLN A 182 17.08 -16.12 -4.02
C GLN A 182 16.78 -17.60 -4.27
N ALA A 183 15.97 -17.89 -5.29
CA ALA A 183 15.66 -19.26 -5.70
C ALA A 183 16.92 -20.01 -6.13
N LYS A 184 17.81 -19.41 -6.95
CA LYS A 184 19.06 -20.03 -7.38
C LYS A 184 19.94 -20.44 -6.21
N ARG A 185 20.08 -19.58 -5.20
CA ARG A 185 20.89 -19.90 -4.01
C ARG A 185 20.25 -21.00 -3.16
N ALA A 186 18.94 -20.93 -2.96
CA ALA A 186 18.23 -21.85 -2.07
C ALA A 186 18.01 -23.25 -2.68
N LEU A 187 17.87 -23.33 -3.99
CA LEU A 187 17.60 -24.57 -4.73
C LEU A 187 18.85 -25.14 -5.40
N SER A 188 20.06 -24.65 -5.12
CA SER A 188 21.27 -25.22 -5.75
C SER A 188 21.57 -26.61 -5.19
N PRO A 189 21.82 -27.64 -6.02
CA PRO A 189 22.03 -27.61 -7.49
C PRO A 189 20.79 -27.93 -8.35
N GLN A 190 19.59 -28.04 -7.76
CA GLN A 190 18.34 -28.31 -8.47
C GLN A 190 17.95 -27.17 -9.44
N ALA A 191 17.17 -27.52 -10.46
CA ALA A 191 16.62 -26.56 -11.40
C ALA A 191 15.63 -25.62 -10.70
N ILE A 192 15.64 -24.35 -11.10
CA ILE A 192 14.70 -23.35 -10.60
C ILE A 192 13.39 -23.50 -11.38
N PRO A 193 12.23 -23.54 -10.71
CA PRO A 193 10.93 -23.54 -11.38
C PRO A 193 10.75 -22.36 -12.35
N GLU A 194 10.07 -22.61 -13.46
CA GLU A 194 9.92 -21.64 -14.56
C GLU A 194 9.20 -20.37 -14.09
N HIS A 195 8.14 -20.49 -13.29
CA HIS A 195 7.36 -19.35 -12.77
C HIS A 195 8.19 -18.36 -11.94
N LEU A 196 9.32 -18.79 -11.37
CA LEU A 196 10.25 -17.92 -10.62
C LEU A 196 11.26 -17.17 -11.49
N THR A 197 11.35 -17.51 -12.78
CA THR A 197 12.35 -16.97 -13.71
C THR A 197 11.78 -16.44 -15.03
N SER A 198 10.50 -16.68 -15.30
CA SER A 198 9.86 -16.22 -16.52
C SER A 198 9.81 -14.69 -16.63
N LYS A 199 9.97 -14.18 -17.86
CA LYS A 199 9.74 -12.77 -18.21
C LYS A 199 8.33 -12.51 -18.78
N GLU A 200 7.55 -13.58 -18.94
CA GLU A 200 6.15 -13.58 -19.37
C GLU A 200 5.29 -14.22 -18.28
N PRO A 201 3.99 -13.90 -18.20
CA PRO A 201 3.06 -14.58 -17.31
C PRO A 201 3.16 -16.11 -17.44
N CYS A 202 3.60 -16.76 -16.37
CA CYS A 202 3.77 -18.21 -16.28
C CYS A 202 2.83 -18.74 -15.20
N LEU A 203 2.07 -19.79 -15.52
CA LEU A 203 1.16 -20.42 -14.57
C LEU A 203 1.94 -20.96 -13.37
N VAL A 204 1.47 -20.69 -12.16
CA VAL A 204 2.02 -21.20 -10.90
C VAL A 204 1.38 -22.56 -10.60
N PRO A 205 2.15 -23.67 -10.63
CA PRO A 205 1.60 -25.00 -10.37
C PRO A 205 1.20 -25.21 -8.90
N GLY A 206 0.28 -26.16 -8.67
CA GLY A 206 -0.12 -26.58 -7.32
C GLY A 206 -1.25 -25.75 -6.72
N LEU A 207 -1.98 -25.01 -7.56
CA LEU A 207 -3.18 -24.25 -7.19
C LEU A 207 -4.40 -24.67 -8.05
N ASP A 208 -4.29 -25.78 -8.75
CA ASP A 208 -5.28 -26.26 -9.73
C ASP A 208 -6.61 -26.71 -9.08
N ASP A 209 -6.54 -27.22 -7.85
CA ASP A 209 -7.69 -27.75 -7.09
C ASP A 209 -8.29 -26.75 -6.08
N VAL A 210 -7.89 -25.48 -6.15
CA VAL A 210 -8.43 -24.42 -5.28
C VAL A 210 -9.13 -23.34 -6.10
N THR A 211 -9.78 -22.39 -5.42
CA THR A 211 -10.42 -21.23 -6.07
C THR A 211 -9.72 -19.94 -5.63
N PRO A 212 -8.62 -19.55 -6.30
CA PRO A 212 -7.91 -18.30 -6.03
C PRO A 212 -8.81 -17.09 -6.25
N GLN A 213 -8.72 -16.11 -5.37
CA GLN A 213 -9.50 -14.86 -5.47
C GLN A 213 -8.61 -13.61 -5.47
N ARG A 214 -7.54 -13.62 -4.68
CA ARG A 214 -6.66 -12.47 -4.49
C ARG A 214 -5.20 -12.91 -4.46
N VAL A 215 -4.34 -12.10 -5.06
CA VAL A 215 -2.89 -12.24 -4.96
C VAL A 215 -2.31 -11.01 -4.27
N VAL A 216 -1.23 -11.22 -3.50
CA VAL A 216 -0.44 -10.16 -2.87
C VAL A 216 1.04 -10.52 -3.03
N ALA A 217 1.88 -9.51 -3.19
CA ALA A 217 3.31 -9.67 -3.38
C ALA A 217 4.08 -8.76 -2.41
N GLY A 218 5.12 -9.31 -1.79
CA GLY A 218 6.10 -8.52 -1.06
C GLY A 218 7.38 -8.29 -1.87
N ALA A 219 8.52 -8.13 -1.21
CA ALA A 219 9.77 -7.84 -1.94
C ALA A 219 10.24 -9.04 -2.79
N ALA A 220 10.15 -10.23 -2.22
CA ALA A 220 10.55 -11.48 -2.85
C ALA A 220 9.71 -12.68 -2.37
N HIS A 221 8.44 -12.44 -2.03
CA HIS A 221 7.49 -13.48 -1.67
C HIS A 221 6.11 -13.17 -2.26
N CYS A 222 5.31 -14.22 -2.35
CA CYS A 222 4.03 -14.22 -3.03
C CYS A 222 2.98 -14.87 -2.14
N VAL A 223 1.76 -14.37 -2.26
CA VAL A 223 0.61 -14.83 -1.49
C VAL A 223 -0.57 -15.02 -2.43
N CYS A 224 -1.29 -16.11 -2.26
CA CYS A 224 -2.58 -16.36 -2.88
C CYS A 224 -3.62 -16.64 -1.78
N LEU A 225 -4.72 -15.88 -1.79
CA LEU A 225 -5.89 -16.10 -0.94
C LEU A 225 -7.01 -16.72 -1.77
N THR A 226 -7.58 -17.82 -1.27
CA THR A 226 -8.71 -18.50 -1.91
C THR A 226 -10.05 -17.99 -1.38
N THR A 227 -11.14 -18.25 -2.11
CA THR A 227 -12.51 -17.94 -1.64
C THR A 227 -12.91 -18.72 -0.39
N GLY A 228 -12.27 -19.87 -0.12
CA GLY A 228 -12.46 -20.67 1.09
C GLY A 228 -11.69 -20.15 2.30
N GLY A 229 -10.91 -19.06 2.14
CA GLY A 229 -10.11 -18.45 3.19
C GLY A 229 -8.77 -19.13 3.46
N ASP A 230 -8.29 -19.96 2.54
CA ASP A 230 -6.95 -20.54 2.60
C ASP A 230 -5.91 -19.58 2.05
N VAL A 231 -4.75 -19.53 2.70
CA VAL A 231 -3.62 -18.68 2.32
C VAL A 231 -2.46 -19.57 1.87
N PHE A 232 -2.04 -19.42 0.62
CA PHE A 232 -0.88 -20.09 0.06
C PHE A 232 0.28 -19.10 -0.07
N LEU A 233 1.48 -19.53 0.35
CA LEU A 233 2.67 -18.71 0.45
C LEU A 233 3.85 -19.36 -0.29
N TRP A 234 4.62 -18.56 -1.04
CA TRP A 234 5.87 -19.01 -1.65
C TRP A 234 6.87 -17.87 -1.84
N GLY A 235 8.13 -18.21 -2.10
CA GLY A 235 9.26 -17.30 -2.29
C GLY A 235 10.24 -17.28 -1.12
N SER A 236 10.81 -16.10 -0.85
CA SER A 236 11.79 -15.87 0.22
C SER A 236 11.14 -15.87 1.59
N ASN A 237 11.77 -16.56 2.54
CA ASN A 237 11.35 -16.64 3.93
C ASN A 237 12.47 -16.24 4.91
N LYS A 238 13.33 -15.30 4.51
CA LYS A 238 14.46 -14.85 5.34
C LYS A 238 14.04 -14.21 6.67
N GLN A 239 12.81 -13.71 6.75
CA GLN A 239 12.26 -13.00 7.91
C GLN A 239 11.05 -13.74 8.50
N GLY A 240 10.83 -15.01 8.15
CA GLY A 240 9.71 -15.78 8.68
C GLY A 240 8.33 -15.49 8.07
N GLN A 241 8.26 -14.68 7.01
CA GLN A 241 6.99 -14.30 6.38
C GLN A 241 6.17 -15.47 5.79
N LEU A 242 6.74 -16.66 5.62
CA LEU A 242 6.04 -17.82 5.03
C LEU A 242 5.56 -18.85 6.05
N GLY A 243 5.67 -18.59 7.36
CA GLY A 243 5.11 -19.52 8.37
C GLY A 243 5.87 -20.85 8.50
N THR A 244 7.11 -20.92 8.02
CA THR A 244 7.92 -22.15 8.00
C THR A 244 9.35 -21.90 8.42
N THR A 245 10.10 -22.96 8.72
CA THR A 245 11.55 -22.91 9.03
C THR A 245 12.44 -22.92 7.79
N ARG A 246 11.89 -23.23 6.61
CA ARG A 246 12.64 -23.19 5.34
C ARG A 246 12.95 -21.74 4.98
N SER A 247 14.19 -21.43 4.59
CA SER A 247 14.59 -20.07 4.18
C SER A 247 14.00 -19.62 2.83
N PHE A 248 13.52 -20.58 2.03
CA PHE A 248 12.86 -20.35 0.75
C PHE A 248 11.85 -21.47 0.47
N VAL A 249 10.72 -21.12 -0.12
CA VAL A 249 9.66 -22.06 -0.52
C VAL A 249 9.39 -21.86 -2.01
N ALA A 250 9.70 -22.85 -2.85
CA ALA A 250 9.62 -22.67 -4.31
C ALA A 250 8.20 -22.79 -4.89
N TRP A 251 7.32 -23.49 -4.17
CA TRP A 251 5.97 -23.83 -4.60
C TRP A 251 4.95 -23.29 -3.58
N PRO A 252 3.72 -22.95 -4.00
CA PRO A 252 2.67 -22.56 -3.08
C PRO A 252 2.52 -23.57 -1.93
N ALA A 253 2.67 -23.10 -0.69
CA ALA A 253 2.48 -23.89 0.50
C ALA A 253 1.33 -23.33 1.33
N LEU A 254 0.41 -24.20 1.74
CA LEU A 254 -0.72 -23.82 2.59
C LEU A 254 -0.22 -23.38 3.97
N LEU A 255 -0.63 -22.19 4.40
CA LEU A 255 -0.45 -21.72 5.77
C LEU A 255 -1.40 -22.48 6.69
N ASP A 256 -0.86 -23.02 7.78
CA ASP A 256 -1.66 -23.72 8.77
C ASP A 256 -2.66 -22.76 9.45
N ARG A 257 -3.94 -22.93 9.11
CA ARG A 257 -5.04 -22.11 9.60
C ARG A 257 -5.23 -22.22 11.12
N THR A 258 -4.74 -23.29 11.75
CA THR A 258 -4.80 -23.43 13.23
C THR A 258 -4.01 -22.33 13.95
N LEU A 259 -3.01 -21.74 13.30
CA LEU A 259 -2.26 -20.58 13.81
C LEU A 259 -3.14 -19.33 13.98
N MET A 260 -4.29 -19.28 13.30
CA MET A 260 -5.30 -18.24 13.42
C MET A 260 -6.59 -18.76 14.07
N GLY A 261 -6.48 -19.82 14.89
CA GLY A 261 -7.63 -20.43 15.57
C GLY A 261 -8.56 -21.24 14.65
N GLY A 262 -8.10 -21.60 13.45
CA GLY A 262 -8.89 -22.36 12.47
C GLY A 262 -9.86 -21.51 11.65
N GLU A 263 -9.85 -20.19 11.80
CA GLU A 263 -10.75 -19.27 11.09
C GLU A 263 -10.37 -19.05 9.62
N SER A 264 -11.37 -18.81 8.78
CA SER A 264 -11.17 -18.41 7.39
C SER A 264 -10.57 -17.01 7.30
N VAL A 265 -9.55 -16.83 6.45
CA VAL A 265 -8.98 -15.51 6.15
C VAL A 265 -9.86 -14.80 5.11
N THR A 266 -10.24 -13.55 5.36
CA THR A 266 -11.02 -12.74 4.40
C THR A 266 -10.15 -11.79 3.60
N ASP A 267 -9.06 -11.31 4.19
CA ASP A 267 -8.15 -10.35 3.56
C ASP A 267 -6.71 -10.59 3.99
N VAL A 268 -5.79 -10.29 3.08
CA VAL A 268 -4.35 -10.37 3.31
C VAL A 268 -3.65 -9.17 2.68
N TRP A 269 -2.64 -8.67 3.38
CA TRP A 269 -1.77 -7.56 2.97
C TRP A 269 -0.32 -7.95 3.22
N SER A 270 0.60 -7.30 2.51
CA SER A 270 2.02 -7.59 2.57
C SER A 270 2.79 -6.29 2.52
N GLY A 271 3.78 -6.17 3.41
CA GLY A 271 4.91 -5.28 3.17
C GLY A 271 6.03 -6.01 2.43
N TRP A 272 7.27 -5.56 2.57
CA TRP A 272 8.38 -6.21 1.88
C TRP A 272 8.72 -7.57 2.48
N ALA A 273 8.64 -7.67 3.80
CA ALA A 273 9.05 -8.85 4.54
C ALA A 273 8.14 -9.22 5.71
N HIS A 274 6.93 -8.63 5.79
CA HIS A 274 5.90 -8.98 6.76
C HIS A 274 4.54 -9.11 6.09
N LEU A 275 3.63 -9.81 6.76
CA LEU A 275 2.26 -10.05 6.34
C LEU A 275 1.29 -9.65 7.42
N VAL A 276 0.11 -9.22 6.97
CA VAL A 276 -1.04 -8.95 7.82
C VAL A 276 -2.23 -9.70 7.23
N ALA A 277 -2.98 -10.44 8.05
CA ALA A 277 -4.18 -11.14 7.64
C ALA A 277 -5.35 -10.79 8.56
N LYS A 278 -6.55 -10.70 7.98
CA LYS A 278 -7.80 -10.52 8.73
C LYS A 278 -8.67 -11.76 8.55
N THR A 279 -9.21 -12.26 9.65
CA THR A 279 -10.11 -13.43 9.65
C THR A 279 -11.58 -13.02 9.59
N GLU A 280 -12.46 -14.01 9.39
CA GLU A 280 -13.91 -13.82 9.32
C GLU A 280 -14.54 -13.23 10.59
N SER A 281 -13.95 -13.47 11.77
CA SER A 281 -14.40 -12.80 13.01
C SER A 281 -13.89 -11.36 13.15
N GLY A 282 -13.09 -10.87 12.20
CA GLY A 282 -12.51 -9.53 12.23
C GLY A 282 -11.23 -9.41 13.07
N ARG A 283 -10.67 -10.54 13.54
CA ARG A 283 -9.34 -10.56 14.18
C ARG A 283 -8.25 -10.32 13.14
N VAL A 284 -7.20 -9.60 13.53
CA VAL A 284 -6.09 -9.25 12.65
C VAL A 284 -4.79 -9.84 13.20
N PHE A 285 -4.03 -10.51 12.34
CA PHE A 285 -2.79 -11.21 12.67
C PHE A 285 -1.63 -10.64 11.87
N SER A 286 -0.45 -10.58 12.48
CA SER A 286 0.79 -10.12 11.82
C SER A 286 1.98 -11.05 12.10
N TRP A 287 2.81 -11.25 11.08
CA TRP A 287 4.04 -12.04 11.15
C TRP A 287 5.05 -11.65 10.07
N GLY A 288 6.27 -12.15 10.18
CA GLY A 288 7.41 -11.79 9.34
C GLY A 288 8.39 -10.87 10.08
N ARG A 289 9.02 -9.93 9.36
CA ARG A 289 10.03 -9.02 9.91
C ARG A 289 9.49 -8.15 11.04
N SER A 290 10.27 -7.97 12.11
CA SER A 290 9.87 -7.22 13.32
C SER A 290 10.85 -6.15 13.78
N ASP A 291 11.95 -5.91 13.06
CA ASP A 291 13.08 -5.07 13.50
C ASP A 291 12.70 -3.60 13.76
N TYR A 292 11.66 -3.10 13.09
CA TYR A 292 11.23 -1.69 13.11
C TYR A 292 9.79 -1.56 13.61
N GLY A 293 9.26 -2.59 14.30
CA GLY A 293 7.89 -2.57 14.80
C GLY A 293 6.81 -2.87 13.75
N GLN A 294 7.16 -3.38 12.56
CA GLN A 294 6.22 -3.64 11.44
C GLN A 294 5.03 -4.52 11.85
N LEU A 295 5.23 -5.40 12.82
CA LEU A 295 4.19 -6.31 13.31
C LEU A 295 3.16 -5.62 14.23
N GLY A 296 3.45 -4.42 14.75
CA GLY A 296 2.52 -3.67 15.60
C GLY A 296 2.27 -4.28 16.98
N ARG A 297 3.13 -5.21 17.42
CA ARG A 297 2.99 -5.98 18.65
C ARG A 297 4.37 -6.25 19.25
N ALA A 298 4.42 -6.46 20.56
CA ALA A 298 5.64 -6.92 21.20
C ALA A 298 6.00 -8.33 20.71
N VAL A 299 7.26 -8.52 20.32
CA VAL A 299 7.83 -9.83 19.99
C VAL A 299 8.73 -10.25 21.15
N SER A 300 8.13 -10.84 22.19
CA SER A 300 8.88 -11.33 23.34
C SER A 300 9.55 -12.67 23.01
N ALA A 301 10.79 -12.87 23.47
CA ALA A 301 11.55 -14.12 23.35
C ALA A 301 10.92 -15.32 24.09
N SER A 302 9.80 -15.14 24.77
CA SER A 302 9.10 -16.15 25.56
C SER A 302 7.58 -16.06 25.38
N GLN A 303 7.10 -16.02 24.13
CA GLN A 303 5.71 -16.41 23.92
C GLN A 303 5.63 -17.93 23.98
N SER A 304 5.01 -18.45 25.04
CA SER A 304 4.59 -19.84 25.10
C SER A 304 3.58 -20.07 23.98
N LEU A 305 4.05 -20.60 22.86
CA LEU A 305 3.20 -21.33 21.94
C LEU A 305 2.51 -22.41 22.77
N ARG A 306 1.19 -22.32 22.92
CA ARG A 306 0.39 -23.43 23.44
C ARG A 306 0.40 -24.52 22.37
N VAL A 307 1.45 -25.33 22.35
CA VAL A 307 1.40 -26.62 21.68
C VAL A 307 0.38 -27.47 22.46
N PRO A 308 -0.58 -28.15 21.81
CA PRO A 308 -1.58 -28.98 22.49
C PRO A 308 -1.02 -30.17 23.31
N SER A 309 0.30 -30.28 23.50
CA SER A 309 1.00 -31.39 24.15
C SER A 309 1.57 -31.09 25.54
N GLY A 310 1.33 -29.90 26.13
CA GLY A 310 1.63 -29.64 27.54
C GLY A 310 3.11 -29.36 27.89
N ASP A 311 4.02 -29.39 26.91
CA ASP A 311 5.42 -29.04 27.10
C ASP A 311 5.69 -27.59 26.72
N SER A 312 6.24 -26.81 27.66
CA SER A 312 6.69 -25.44 27.42
C SER A 312 8.07 -25.46 26.76
N VAL A 313 8.14 -25.32 25.44
CA VAL A 313 9.39 -25.12 24.71
C VAL A 313 9.70 -23.63 24.64
N THR A 314 10.89 -23.22 25.10
CA THR A 314 11.42 -21.87 24.86
C THR A 314 11.73 -21.72 23.38
N VAL A 315 10.88 -21.01 22.64
CA VAL A 315 11.09 -20.67 21.23
C VAL A 315 11.90 -19.39 21.13
N ASP A 316 12.97 -19.42 20.33
CA ASP A 316 13.77 -18.25 19.98
C ASP A 316 12.88 -17.10 19.45
N SER A 317 13.21 -15.84 19.75
CA SER A 317 12.41 -14.66 19.37
C SER A 317 12.18 -14.58 17.87
N GLY A 318 13.15 -15.05 17.06
CA GLY A 318 13.02 -15.17 15.62
C GLY A 318 11.89 -16.12 15.18
N LEU A 319 11.62 -17.21 15.92
CA LEU A 319 10.55 -18.16 15.62
C LEU A 319 9.15 -17.62 15.97
N VAL A 320 9.04 -16.71 16.95
CA VAL A 320 7.78 -16.06 17.33
C VAL A 320 7.34 -15.02 16.28
N ALA A 321 8.31 -14.40 15.59
CA ALA A 321 8.04 -13.51 14.47
C ALA A 321 7.58 -14.29 13.21
N CYS A 322 7.98 -15.56 13.08
CA CYS A 322 7.63 -16.43 11.94
C CYS A 322 6.18 -16.91 11.94
N ILE A 323 5.40 -16.72 13.01
CA ILE A 323 4.03 -17.24 13.11
C ILE A 323 3.00 -16.11 13.19
N PRO A 324 1.81 -16.27 12.60
CA PRO A 324 0.69 -15.36 12.78
C PRO A 324 0.36 -15.19 14.27
N VAL A 325 0.37 -13.94 14.75
CA VAL A 325 -0.09 -13.61 16.10
C VAL A 325 -1.02 -12.41 16.02
N GLN A 326 -2.09 -12.46 16.81
CA GLN A 326 -3.12 -11.43 16.82
C GLN A 326 -2.58 -10.08 17.31
N VAL A 327 -3.00 -9.01 16.65
CA VAL A 327 -2.77 -7.62 17.04
C VAL A 327 -4.09 -7.05 17.54
N GLU A 328 -4.31 -7.10 18.84
CA GLU A 328 -5.61 -6.76 19.45
C GLU A 328 -6.10 -5.34 19.12
N ALA A 329 -5.18 -4.38 19.00
CA ALA A 329 -5.49 -3.00 18.66
C ALA A 329 -6.14 -2.84 17.25
N LEU A 330 -6.02 -3.85 16.39
CA LEU A 330 -6.54 -3.86 15.03
C LEU A 330 -7.81 -4.70 14.87
N ALA A 331 -8.36 -5.27 15.95
CA ALA A 331 -9.61 -6.01 15.89
C ALA A 331 -10.73 -5.14 15.30
N GLY A 332 -11.42 -5.66 14.28
CA GLY A 332 -12.46 -4.93 13.57
C GLY A 332 -11.96 -3.85 12.61
N ALA A 333 -10.68 -3.85 12.22
CA ALA A 333 -10.15 -2.92 11.23
C ALA A 333 -11.00 -2.95 9.93
N ALA A 334 -11.41 -1.77 9.48
CA ALA A 334 -12.16 -1.58 8.24
C ALA A 334 -11.24 -1.61 7.02
N GLN A 335 -10.03 -1.07 7.15
CA GLN A 335 -8.99 -1.07 6.10
C GLN A 335 -7.62 -1.23 6.74
N ILE A 336 -6.72 -1.89 6.01
CA ILE A 336 -5.29 -1.98 6.31
C ILE A 336 -4.54 -1.68 5.00
N ALA A 337 -3.43 -0.97 5.10
CA ALA A 337 -2.49 -0.76 4.01
C ALA A 337 -1.06 -0.98 4.54
N CYS A 338 -0.24 -1.63 3.73
CA CYS A 338 1.16 -1.90 4.06
C CYS A 338 2.06 -1.18 3.06
N GLY A 339 3.01 -0.40 3.56
CA GLY A 339 4.17 0.07 2.80
C GLY A 339 5.28 -0.98 2.81
N SER A 340 6.53 -0.57 2.57
CA SER A 340 7.64 -1.55 2.60
C SER A 340 7.83 -2.12 4.01
N GLU A 341 7.86 -1.25 5.00
CA GLU A 341 8.18 -1.58 6.40
C GLU A 341 7.30 -0.79 7.39
N HIS A 342 6.24 -0.13 6.92
CA HIS A 342 5.27 0.60 7.75
C HIS A 342 3.85 0.25 7.34
N ASN A 343 2.87 0.63 8.14
CA ASN A 343 1.47 0.27 7.94
C ASN A 343 0.53 1.39 8.36
N LEU A 344 -0.66 1.37 7.76
CA LEU A 344 -1.81 2.17 8.15
C LEU A 344 -3.01 1.26 8.40
N ALA A 345 -3.89 1.66 9.31
CA ALA A 345 -5.18 1.02 9.51
C ALA A 345 -6.29 2.03 9.84
N ILE A 346 -7.50 1.75 9.36
CA ILE A 346 -8.71 2.41 9.83
C ILE A 346 -9.42 1.47 10.79
N VAL A 347 -9.54 1.87 12.06
CA VAL A 347 -10.23 1.10 13.11
C VAL A 347 -11.29 1.97 13.78
N GLY A 348 -12.57 1.74 13.46
CA GLY A 348 -13.64 2.69 13.74
C GLY A 348 -13.41 3.99 12.95
N ASP A 349 -13.49 5.13 13.63
CA ASP A 349 -13.20 6.45 13.03
C ASP A 349 -11.74 6.90 13.21
N ARG A 350 -10.83 6.00 13.62
CA ARG A 350 -9.42 6.32 13.89
C ARG A 350 -8.52 5.85 12.77
N LEU A 351 -7.60 6.71 12.35
CA LEU A 351 -6.46 6.38 11.50
C LEU A 351 -5.24 6.07 12.37
N LEU A 352 -4.75 4.84 12.29
CA LEU A 352 -3.57 4.35 13.01
C LEU A 352 -2.39 4.17 12.06
N SER A 353 -1.18 4.42 12.53
CA SER A 353 0.08 4.12 11.85
C SER A 353 1.07 3.39 12.76
N TRP A 354 1.93 2.56 12.19
CA TRP A 354 3.03 1.88 12.90
C TRP A 354 4.09 1.32 11.94
N GLY A 355 5.27 1.01 12.45
CA GLY A 355 6.41 0.43 11.74
C GLY A 355 7.58 1.41 11.59
N TRP A 356 8.40 1.17 10.56
CA TRP A 356 9.57 2.00 10.25
C TRP A 356 9.16 3.44 9.95
N ASN A 357 9.87 4.42 10.51
CA ASN A 357 9.47 5.82 10.45
C ASN A 357 10.59 6.81 10.04
N GLU A 358 11.72 6.36 9.50
CA GLU A 358 12.90 7.22 9.27
C GLU A 358 12.60 8.46 8.40
N HIS A 359 11.67 8.35 7.45
CA HIS A 359 11.21 9.45 6.59
C HIS A 359 9.86 10.05 7.01
N GLY A 360 9.40 9.78 8.24
CA GLY A 360 8.15 10.29 8.79
C GLY A 360 6.89 9.64 8.23
N MET A 361 6.97 8.42 7.67
CA MET A 361 5.82 7.73 7.06
C MET A 361 4.71 7.34 8.06
N CYS A 362 4.97 7.35 9.37
CA CYS A 362 3.94 7.19 10.39
C CYS A 362 3.17 8.50 10.66
N GLY A 363 3.67 9.66 10.25
CA GLY A 363 2.91 10.91 10.29
C GLY A 363 2.78 11.54 11.68
N ASP A 364 3.66 11.19 12.62
CA ASP A 364 3.67 11.66 14.01
C ASP A 364 4.58 12.88 14.23
N GLY A 365 5.14 13.45 13.15
CA GLY A 365 6.09 14.56 13.21
C GLY A 365 7.50 14.14 13.62
N SER A 366 7.77 12.84 13.77
CA SER A 366 9.07 12.30 14.16
C SER A 366 9.70 11.43 13.07
N CYS A 367 10.93 10.98 13.31
CA CYS A 367 11.61 9.95 12.51
C CYS A 367 11.76 8.62 13.27
N ALA A 368 11.18 8.51 14.47
CA ALA A 368 11.37 7.35 15.35
C ALA A 368 10.35 6.26 14.99
N ASP A 369 10.84 5.02 14.87
CA ASP A 369 9.98 3.86 14.58
C ASP A 369 8.84 3.75 15.59
N VAL A 370 7.65 3.40 15.08
CA VAL A 370 6.42 3.34 15.87
C VAL A 370 6.08 1.87 16.11
N PRO A 371 6.34 1.30 17.31
CA PRO A 371 6.28 -0.16 17.52
C PRO A 371 4.86 -0.75 17.58
N HIS A 372 3.84 0.11 17.76
CA HIS A 372 2.45 -0.29 17.97
C HIS A 372 1.50 0.61 17.17
N PRO A 373 0.34 0.10 16.71
CA PRO A 373 -0.68 0.91 16.05
C PRO A 373 -1.04 2.14 16.89
N THR A 374 -0.65 3.31 16.41
CA THR A 374 -0.77 4.57 17.14
C THR A 374 -1.63 5.55 16.34
N PRO A 375 -2.61 6.23 16.97
CA PRO A 375 -3.42 7.23 16.27
C PRO A 375 -2.58 8.39 15.73
N ILE A 376 -2.87 8.81 14.49
CA ILE A 376 -2.26 10.00 13.90
C ILE A 376 -2.97 11.24 14.43
N ALA A 377 -2.41 11.87 15.47
CA ALA A 377 -3.06 12.93 16.23
C ALA A 377 -3.53 14.13 15.38
N VAL A 378 -2.74 14.52 14.36
CA VAL A 378 -3.07 15.65 13.46
C VAL A 378 -4.38 15.41 12.68
N LEU A 379 -4.79 14.16 12.50
CA LEU A 379 -5.99 13.78 11.77
C LEU A 379 -7.14 13.28 12.67
N GLN A 380 -7.06 13.47 13.99
CA GLN A 380 -8.05 12.94 14.94
C GLN A 380 -9.48 13.47 14.72
N ASP A 381 -9.61 14.70 14.20
CA ASP A 381 -10.91 15.35 13.95
C ASP A 381 -11.41 15.13 12.51
N ALA A 382 -10.63 14.43 11.68
CA ALA A 382 -11.00 14.08 10.32
C ALA A 382 -11.43 12.62 10.27
N ARG A 383 -12.49 12.32 9.51
CA ARG A 383 -12.95 10.95 9.34
C ARG A 383 -12.20 10.29 8.18
N PRO A 384 -11.31 9.29 8.41
CA PRO A 384 -10.61 8.61 7.35
C PRO A 384 -11.58 7.73 6.53
N VAL A 385 -11.46 7.79 5.21
CA VAL A 385 -12.33 7.08 4.26
C VAL A 385 -11.55 6.06 3.44
N LEU A 386 -10.34 6.40 3.00
CA LEU A 386 -9.45 5.51 2.26
C LEU A 386 -8.03 5.68 2.73
N ILE A 387 -7.26 4.59 2.75
CA ILE A 387 -5.83 4.60 3.00
C ILE A 387 -5.07 3.90 1.88
N GLY A 388 -3.81 4.30 1.69
CA GLY A 388 -2.87 3.63 0.81
C GLY A 388 -1.44 3.96 1.22
N CYS A 389 -0.53 3.07 0.85
CA CYS A 389 0.90 3.23 1.09
C CYS A 389 1.64 3.05 -0.22
N GLY A 390 2.77 3.74 -0.37
CA GLY A 390 3.88 3.25 -1.17
C GLY A 390 4.97 2.67 -0.29
N ALA A 391 6.18 2.48 -0.84
CA ALA A 391 7.27 1.90 -0.08
C ALA A 391 7.60 2.74 1.17
N GLY A 392 7.91 4.03 0.96
CA GLY A 392 8.30 4.95 2.03
C GLY A 392 7.32 6.11 2.29
N HIS A 393 6.07 6.01 1.84
CA HIS A 393 5.10 7.11 2.01
C HIS A 393 3.68 6.60 2.23
N SER A 394 2.86 7.48 2.79
CA SER A 394 1.51 7.21 3.27
C SER A 394 0.52 8.19 2.67
N MET A 395 -0.70 7.71 2.45
CA MET A 395 -1.80 8.49 1.89
C MET A 395 -3.11 8.16 2.61
N ALA A 396 -3.91 9.18 2.88
CA ALA A 396 -5.26 9.01 3.42
C ALA A 396 -6.22 10.02 2.80
N LEU A 397 -7.37 9.55 2.31
CA LEU A 397 -8.50 10.42 2.00
C LEU A 397 -9.35 10.56 3.26
N CYS A 398 -9.50 11.78 3.76
CA CYS A 398 -10.34 12.06 4.92
C CYS A 398 -11.47 13.01 4.56
N THR A 399 -12.59 12.89 5.28
CA THR A 399 -13.73 13.81 5.18
C THR A 399 -13.85 14.63 6.45
N THR A 400 -14.15 15.91 6.30
CA THR A 400 -14.51 16.80 7.40
C THR A 400 -15.95 17.26 7.19
N THR A 401 -16.78 17.09 8.21
CA THR A 401 -18.11 17.70 8.26
C THR A 401 -17.98 19.12 8.76
N VAL A 402 -18.18 20.10 7.87
CA VAL A 402 -18.25 21.50 8.29
C VAL A 402 -19.69 21.83 8.61
N PHE A 403 -19.99 22.11 9.87
CA PHE A 403 -21.24 22.74 10.25
C PHE A 403 -21.15 24.23 9.88
N GLY A 404 -21.77 24.62 8.77
CA GLY A 404 -21.81 26.03 8.37
C GLY A 404 -22.63 26.89 9.35
N PRO A 405 -22.30 28.19 9.51
CA PRO A 405 -23.13 29.09 10.30
C PRO A 405 -24.50 29.24 9.64
N THR A 406 -25.55 29.14 10.45
CA THR A 406 -26.94 29.36 10.03
C THR A 406 -27.08 30.76 9.44
N ARG A 407 -27.46 30.85 8.15
CA ARG A 407 -28.09 32.07 7.63
C ARG A 407 -29.48 32.16 8.25
N THR A 408 -29.60 32.89 9.36
CA THR A 408 -30.89 33.39 9.81
C THR A 408 -31.32 34.46 8.81
N ALA A 409 -32.37 34.18 8.04
CA ALA A 409 -33.13 35.22 7.39
C ALA A 409 -33.96 35.92 8.49
N GLU A 410 -33.35 36.88 9.19
CA GLU A 410 -34.12 37.87 9.94
C GLU A 410 -34.45 39.06 9.04
N GLY A 411 -35.70 39.52 9.20
CA GLY A 411 -36.38 40.43 8.30
C GLY A 411 -35.77 41.82 8.21
N ALA A 412 -36.13 42.47 7.11
CA ALA A 412 -35.82 43.86 6.83
C ALA A 412 -36.38 44.81 7.92
N SER A 413 -35.50 45.66 8.47
CA SER A 413 -35.85 47.05 8.80
C SER A 413 -34.60 47.90 9.11
N GLY A 414 -34.34 48.88 8.24
CA GLY A 414 -33.83 50.23 8.50
C GLY A 414 -32.67 50.48 9.47
N GLY A 415 -31.58 51.06 8.95
CA GLY A 415 -30.63 51.83 9.77
C GLY A 415 -29.38 52.27 9.00
N ARG A 416 -29.32 53.55 8.61
CA ARG A 416 -28.11 54.24 8.13
C ARG A 416 -27.09 54.37 9.27
N GLY A 417 -25.78 54.29 8.97
CA GLY A 417 -24.73 54.81 9.86
C GLY A 417 -23.34 54.23 9.61
N ASP A 418 -22.51 55.04 8.95
CA ASP A 418 -21.08 55.28 9.18
C ASP A 418 -19.97 54.27 8.79
N MET A 419 -19.04 54.83 8.01
CA MET A 419 -17.67 54.39 7.74
C MET A 419 -16.83 54.31 9.02
N VAL A 420 -16.07 53.22 9.21
CA VAL A 420 -14.68 53.27 9.74
C VAL A 420 -13.89 52.03 9.28
N GLY A 421 -12.75 52.26 8.62
CA GLY A 421 -11.47 51.59 8.93
C GLY A 421 -11.18 50.19 8.36
N THR A 422 -10.68 50.15 7.13
CA THR A 422 -9.74 49.11 6.68
C THR A 422 -8.34 49.39 7.24
N THR A 423 -7.70 48.41 7.89
CA THR A 423 -6.23 48.32 8.02
C THR A 423 -5.78 46.86 8.17
N PRO A 424 -4.56 46.52 7.72
CA PRO A 424 -4.25 45.23 7.12
C PRO A 424 -3.33 44.32 7.98
N LEU A 425 -3.16 43.09 7.49
CA LEU A 425 -2.16 42.09 7.90
C LEU A 425 -0.77 42.69 8.22
N PRO A 426 -0.07 42.20 9.25
CA PRO A 426 1.37 42.37 9.35
C PRO A 426 2.10 41.33 8.50
N SER A 427 2.92 41.85 7.60
CA SER A 427 3.91 41.17 6.77
C SER A 427 5.16 40.75 7.53
N ARG A 428 5.81 39.69 7.02
CA ARG A 428 7.24 39.34 7.13
C ARG A 428 7.80 39.01 8.52
N LEU A 429 8.17 37.74 8.68
CA LEU A 429 9.43 37.36 9.33
C LEU A 429 10.28 36.58 8.33
N THR A 430 11.50 37.07 8.16
CA THR A 430 12.61 36.52 7.38
C THR A 430 13.17 35.24 7.99
N PRO A 431 13.87 34.39 7.20
CA PRO A 431 14.26 33.04 7.61
C PRO A 431 15.53 33.07 8.49
N PRO A 432 15.72 32.08 9.40
CA PRO A 432 17.03 31.80 9.94
C PRO A 432 17.87 30.95 8.99
N THR A 433 19.14 31.35 8.91
CA THR A 433 20.25 30.80 8.13
C THR A 433 20.80 29.47 8.65
N SER A 434 21.08 28.57 7.72
CA SER A 434 22.20 27.60 7.61
C SER A 434 22.85 26.98 8.86
N GLY A 435 22.95 25.64 8.83
CA GLY A 435 23.90 24.80 9.57
C GLY A 435 23.16 23.63 10.21
N THR A 436 23.17 22.41 9.68
CA THR A 436 24.34 21.53 9.69
C THR A 436 24.11 20.38 8.71
N SER A 437 25.14 20.07 7.92
CA SER A 437 25.22 18.94 7.00
C SER A 437 25.22 17.61 7.75
N CYS A 438 24.28 16.71 7.44
CA CYS A 438 24.38 15.30 7.82
C CYS A 438 24.95 14.52 6.62
N SER A 439 26.05 13.83 6.89
CA SER A 439 26.94 13.17 5.95
C SER A 439 26.27 12.04 5.17
N THR A 440 26.43 12.07 3.84
CA THR A 440 26.28 10.92 2.94
C THR A 440 27.33 9.86 3.29
N ALA A 441 26.89 8.68 3.74
CA ALA A 441 27.72 7.48 3.76
C ALA A 441 27.50 6.71 2.46
N GLN A 442 28.61 6.47 1.77
CA GLN A 442 28.74 5.82 0.48
C GLN A 442 28.47 4.31 0.55
N ASP A 443 28.00 3.81 -0.59
CA ASP A 443 28.21 2.45 -1.11
C ASP A 443 29.48 1.77 -0.59
N THR A 444 29.33 0.53 -0.12
CA THR A 444 30.25 -0.57 -0.50
C THR A 444 29.56 -1.93 -0.26
N GLY A 445 29.53 -2.79 -1.30
CA GLY A 445 29.45 -4.26 -1.16
C GLY A 445 28.18 -4.94 -1.65
#